data_AF-A0A7L0VPX1-F1
#
_entry.id   AF-A0A7L0VPX1-F1
#
_cell.length_a   1.000
_cell.length_b   1.000
_cell.length_c   1.000
_cell.angle_alpha   90.00
_cell.angle_beta   90.00
_cell.angle_gamma   90.00
#
_symmetry.space_group_name_H-M   'P 1'
#
loop_
_entity.id
_entity.type
_entity.pdbx_description
1 polymer ?
#
loop_
_entity_poly.entity_id
_entity_poly.type
_entity_poly.pdbx_seq_one_letter_code
_entity_poly.pdbx_strand_id
1 'polypeptide(L)'
;MSLVDLGKKLLEAARAGQDDEVRILMANGAPFTTDWLGTSPLHLAAQYGHYSTTEVLLRAGVSRDARTKVDRTPLHMAASEGHASIVEVLLKHGADVNAKDMLKMTALHWATEHHHQEVVELLIKYGADVHAQSKFCKTAL
;
A
#
# COMPACT_ATOMS: atom_id res chain seq x y z
N MET A 1 -21.49 -16.93 10.21
CA MET A 1 -20.72 -15.84 9.56
C MET A 1 -20.19 -16.40 8.26
N SER A 2 -20.52 -15.80 7.12
CA SER A 2 -20.07 -16.31 5.82
C SER A 2 -18.60 -15.92 5.58
N LEU A 3 -17.90 -16.64 4.70
CA LEU A 3 -16.54 -16.25 4.27
C LEU A 3 -16.50 -14.84 3.67
N VAL A 4 -17.59 -14.40 3.04
CA VAL A 4 -17.75 -13.05 2.50
C VAL A 4 -17.79 -12.00 3.62
N ASP A 5 -18.52 -12.27 4.71
CA ASP A 5 -18.56 -11.37 5.86
C ASP A 5 -17.21 -11.28 6.55
N LEU A 6 -16.47 -12.40 6.61
CA LEU A 6 -15.16 -12.48 7.23
C LEU A 6 -14.11 -11.67 6.46
N GLY A 7 -14.14 -11.73 5.12
CA GLY A 7 -13.28 -10.90 4.26
C GLY A 7 -13.57 -9.40 4.39
N LYS A 8 -14.85 -9.02 4.46
CA LYS A 8 -15.24 -7.61 4.71
C LYS A 8 -14.77 -7.12 6.08
N LYS A 9 -14.90 -7.94 7.12
CA LYS A 9 -14.38 -7.61 8.45
C LYS A 9 -12.87 -7.41 8.43
N LEU A 10 -12.12 -8.20 7.66
CA LEU A 10 -10.67 -8.02 7.54
C LEU A 10 -10.31 -6.68 6.88
N LEU A 11 -11.08 -6.24 5.88
CA LEU A 11 -10.91 -4.91 5.27
C LEU A 11 -11.15 -3.80 6.31
N GLU A 12 -12.25 -3.86 7.05
CA GLU A 12 -12.56 -2.85 8.07
C GLU A 12 -11.56 -2.85 9.23
N ALA A 13 -11.16 -4.03 9.73
CA ALA A 13 -10.16 -4.14 10.80
C ALA A 13 -8.80 -3.57 10.35
N ALA A 14 -8.40 -3.82 9.11
CA ALA A 14 -7.17 -3.27 8.56
C ALA A 14 -7.23 -1.75 8.35
N ARG A 15 -8.41 -1.23 7.97
CA ARG A 15 -8.68 0.21 7.87
C ARG A 15 -8.63 0.90 9.24
N ALA A 16 -9.16 0.24 10.27
CA ALA A 16 -9.21 0.74 11.63
C ALA A 16 -7.89 0.57 12.40
N GLY A 17 -6.93 -0.20 11.88
CA GLY A 17 -5.66 -0.49 12.55
C GLY A 17 -5.80 -1.44 13.75
N GLN A 18 -6.81 -2.31 13.73
CA GLN A 18 -7.10 -3.24 14.82
C GLN A 18 -6.22 -4.49 14.69
N ASP A 19 -4.95 -4.38 15.08
CA ASP A 19 -3.93 -5.42 14.89
C ASP A 19 -4.34 -6.81 15.40
N ASP A 20 -4.93 -6.89 16.60
CA ASP A 20 -5.38 -8.13 17.20
C ASP A 20 -6.55 -8.75 16.43
N GLU A 21 -7.51 -7.90 16.00
CA GLU A 21 -8.66 -8.36 15.22
C GLU A 21 -8.22 -8.87 13.85
N VAL A 22 -7.28 -8.19 13.20
CA VAL A 22 -6.66 -8.65 11.94
C VAL A 22 -6.04 -10.04 12.13
N ARG A 23 -5.23 -10.25 13.20
CA ARG A 23 -4.63 -11.56 13.50
C ARG A 23 -5.67 -12.64 13.75
N ILE A 24 -6.71 -12.33 14.53
CA ILE A 24 -7.80 -13.27 14.85
C ILE A 24 -8.56 -13.65 13.57
N LEU A 25 -8.90 -12.68 12.74
CA LEU A 25 -9.60 -12.92 11.47
C LEU A 25 -8.77 -13.81 10.54
N MET A 26 -7.47 -13.55 10.42
CA MET A 26 -6.57 -14.36 9.61
C MET A 26 -6.41 -15.78 10.16
N ALA A 27 -6.29 -15.94 11.49
CA ALA A 27 -6.26 -17.25 12.14
C ALA A 27 -7.56 -18.05 11.93
N ASN A 28 -8.69 -17.35 11.82
CA ASN A 28 -10.00 -17.94 11.51
C ASN A 28 -10.22 -18.21 10.01
N GLY A 29 -9.20 -18.01 9.16
CA GLY A 29 -9.28 -18.27 7.72
C GLY A 29 -10.03 -17.20 6.95
N ALA A 30 -10.00 -15.94 7.40
CA ALA A 30 -10.51 -14.81 6.62
C ALA A 30 -9.87 -14.78 5.23
N PRO A 31 -10.65 -14.83 4.14
CA PRO A 31 -10.09 -14.67 2.81
C PRO A 31 -9.55 -13.24 2.65
N PHE A 32 -8.38 -13.11 2.02
CA PHE A 32 -7.83 -11.80 1.63
C PHE A 32 -8.62 -11.22 0.45
N THR A 33 -9.80 -10.66 0.73
CA THR A 33 -10.68 -10.08 -0.28
C THR A 33 -10.31 -8.63 -0.60
N THR A 34 -10.79 -8.13 -1.73
CA THR A 34 -10.76 -6.71 -2.05
C THR A 34 -12.17 -6.12 -2.04
N ASP A 35 -12.30 -4.81 -1.89
CA ASP A 35 -13.55 -4.11 -2.11
C ASP A 35 -13.90 -4.00 -3.62
N TRP A 36 -14.96 -3.26 -3.95
CA TRP A 36 -15.43 -3.05 -5.32
C TRP A 36 -14.47 -2.20 -6.19
N LEU A 37 -13.50 -1.52 -5.59
CA LEU A 37 -12.42 -0.78 -6.26
C LEU A 37 -11.13 -1.61 -6.40
N GLY A 38 -11.10 -2.85 -5.88
CA GLY A 38 -9.89 -3.65 -5.83
C GLY A 38 -8.97 -3.27 -4.66
N THR A 39 -9.45 -2.50 -3.69
CA THR A 39 -8.69 -2.13 -2.49
C THR A 39 -8.59 -3.33 -1.56
N SER A 40 -7.37 -3.72 -1.21
CA SER A 40 -7.08 -4.85 -0.30
C SER A 40 -6.87 -4.37 1.15
N PRO A 41 -6.80 -5.28 2.14
CA PRO A 41 -6.48 -4.90 3.51
C PRO A 41 -5.11 -4.19 3.61
N LEU A 42 -4.14 -4.60 2.80
CA LEU A 42 -2.81 -3.98 2.78
C LEU A 42 -2.84 -2.55 2.22
N HIS A 43 -3.70 -2.28 1.23
CA HIS A 43 -3.93 -0.91 0.75
C HIS A 43 -4.47 -0.02 1.87
N LEU A 44 -5.49 -0.49 2.59
CA LEU A 44 -6.11 0.27 3.67
C LEU A 44 -5.13 0.52 4.81
N ALA A 45 -4.44 -0.52 5.29
CA ALA A 45 -3.43 -0.38 6.34
C ALA A 45 -2.32 0.61 5.93
N ALA A 46 -1.87 0.55 4.67
CA ALA A 46 -0.84 1.43 4.15
C ALA A 46 -1.32 2.88 3.99
N GLN A 47 -2.54 3.09 3.52
CA GLN A 47 -3.15 4.41 3.35
C GLN A 47 -3.37 5.11 4.70
N TYR A 48 -3.84 4.38 5.70
CA TYR A 48 -4.18 4.94 7.01
C TYR A 48 -3.02 4.93 8.02
N GLY A 49 -1.82 4.50 7.61
CA GLY A 49 -0.61 4.61 8.44
C GLY A 49 -0.46 3.53 9.51
N HIS A 50 -1.17 2.40 9.40
CA HIS A 50 -1.18 1.35 10.41
C HIS A 50 0.01 0.40 10.24
N TYR A 51 1.14 0.73 10.87
CA TYR A 51 2.41 0.00 10.71
C TYR A 51 2.33 -1.45 11.15
N SER A 52 1.85 -1.70 12.37
CA SER A 52 1.70 -3.05 12.91
C SER A 52 0.81 -3.92 12.03
N THR A 53 -0.33 -3.39 11.59
CA THR A 53 -1.25 -4.08 10.69
C THR A 53 -0.59 -4.37 9.34
N THR A 54 0.14 -3.40 8.77
CA THR A 54 0.87 -3.56 7.51
C THR A 54 1.89 -4.70 7.61
N GLU A 55 2.70 -4.71 8.66
CA GLU A 55 3.72 -5.75 8.88
C GLU A 55 3.09 -7.13 9.09
N VAL A 56 1.98 -7.22 9.83
CA VAL A 56 1.23 -8.48 10.01
C VAL A 56 0.72 -9.03 8.68
N LEU A 57 0.12 -8.16 7.85
CA LEU A 57 -0.41 -8.55 6.54
C LEU A 57 0.72 -9.01 5.60
N LEU A 58 1.84 -8.28 5.54
CA LEU A 58 3.00 -8.66 4.73
C LEU A 58 3.57 -10.02 5.14
N ARG A 59 3.72 -10.28 6.45
CA ARG A 59 4.19 -11.57 6.98
C ARG A 59 3.26 -12.73 6.67
N ALA A 60 1.98 -12.47 6.46
CA ALA A 60 1.03 -13.49 6.07
C ALA A 60 1.02 -13.80 4.56
N GLY A 61 1.90 -13.16 3.79
CA GLY A 61 2.10 -13.46 2.38
C GLY A 61 1.03 -12.87 1.47
N VAL A 62 0.34 -11.80 1.89
CA VAL A 62 -0.52 -11.05 0.96
C VAL A 62 0.34 -10.44 -0.16
N SER A 63 -0.26 -10.23 -1.34
CA SER A 63 0.44 -9.59 -2.45
C SER A 63 0.83 -8.15 -2.09
N ARG A 64 2.13 -7.90 -1.90
CA ARG A 64 2.70 -6.57 -1.62
C ARG A 64 2.46 -5.56 -2.75
N ASP A 65 2.40 -6.03 -3.99
CA ASP A 65 2.12 -5.23 -5.19
C ASP A 65 0.69 -5.45 -5.70
N ALA A 66 -0.24 -5.80 -4.79
CA ALA A 66 -1.66 -5.87 -5.15
C ALA A 66 -2.08 -4.57 -5.84
N ARG A 67 -2.93 -4.67 -6.87
CA ARG A 67 -3.39 -3.50 -7.64
C ARG A 67 -4.88 -3.28 -7.48
N THR A 68 -5.24 -2.03 -7.24
CA THR A 68 -6.62 -1.55 -7.37
C THR A 68 -7.03 -1.46 -8.84
N LYS A 69 -8.30 -1.13 -9.11
CA LYS A 69 -8.82 -0.90 -10.48
C LYS A 69 -8.15 0.26 -11.22
N VAL A 70 -7.43 1.13 -10.51
CA VAL A 70 -6.66 2.25 -11.06
C VAL A 70 -5.15 1.99 -11.03
N ASP A 71 -4.75 0.72 -10.89
CA ASP A 71 -3.36 0.25 -10.83
C ASP A 71 -2.53 0.79 -9.66
N ARG A 72 -3.16 1.44 -8.66
CA ARG A 72 -2.46 1.82 -7.43
C ARG A 72 -2.12 0.59 -6.60
N THR A 73 -0.90 0.57 -6.07
CA THR A 73 -0.39 -0.41 -5.10
C THR A 73 -0.41 0.17 -3.68
N PRO A 74 -0.22 -0.64 -2.62
CA PRO A 74 -0.07 -0.14 -1.25
C PRO A 74 1.05 0.89 -1.11
N LEU A 75 2.15 0.74 -1.87
CA LEU A 75 3.25 1.70 -1.88
C LEU A 75 2.84 3.06 -2.41
N HIS A 76 1.98 3.12 -3.44
CA HIS A 76 1.42 4.39 -3.92
C HIS A 76 0.61 5.10 -2.84
N MET A 77 -0.21 4.35 -2.08
CA MET A 77 -1.04 4.92 -1.02
C MET A 77 -0.19 5.43 0.15
N ALA A 78 0.75 4.62 0.64
CA ALA A 78 1.66 5.02 1.71
C ALA A 78 2.48 6.27 1.33
N ALA A 79 2.96 6.32 0.08
CA ALA A 79 3.75 7.45 -0.41
C ALA A 79 2.92 8.73 -0.59
N SER A 80 1.69 8.62 -1.09
CA SER A 80 0.77 9.75 -1.24
C SER A 80 0.38 10.36 0.11
N GLU A 81 0.28 9.54 1.16
CA GLU A 81 -0.15 9.96 2.50
C GLU A 81 1.06 10.32 3.41
N GLY A 82 2.29 10.13 2.94
CA GLY A 82 3.50 10.54 3.66
C GLY A 82 3.97 9.57 4.75
N HIS A 83 3.47 8.33 4.76
CA HIS A 83 3.77 7.36 5.82
C HIS A 83 5.14 6.69 5.60
N ALA A 84 6.23 7.39 5.91
CA ALA A 84 7.61 6.94 5.66
C ALA A 84 7.93 5.56 6.27
N SER A 85 7.45 5.26 7.49
CA SER A 85 7.64 3.96 8.14
C SER A 85 6.95 2.81 7.39
N ILE A 86 5.78 3.08 6.80
CA ILE A 86 5.03 2.14 5.95
C ILE A 86 5.73 1.93 4.61
N VAL A 87 6.19 3.03 3.99
CA VAL A 87 6.98 2.98 2.75
C VAL A 87 8.22 2.12 2.97
N GLU A 88 8.96 2.33 4.06
CA GLU A 88 10.18 1.57 4.35
C GLU A 88 9.89 0.07 4.49
N VAL A 89 8.84 -0.31 5.25
CA VAL A 89 8.53 -1.73 5.46
C VAL A 89 8.04 -2.40 4.17
N LEU A 90 7.22 -1.73 3.36
CA LEU A 90 6.80 -2.25 2.05
C LEU A 90 8.02 -2.52 1.15
N LEU A 91 8.97 -1.58 1.09
CA LEU A 91 10.19 -1.73 0.30
C LEU A 91 11.13 -2.83 0.84
N LYS A 92 11.26 -2.95 2.17
CA LYS A 92 12.02 -4.05 2.81
C LYS A 92 11.43 -5.43 2.49
N HIS A 93 10.11 -5.51 2.33
CA HIS A 93 9.43 -6.72 1.86
C HIS A 93 9.42 -6.87 0.34
N GLY A 94 10.14 -6.01 -0.40
CA GLY A 94 10.37 -6.14 -1.84
C GLY A 94 9.26 -5.58 -2.73
N ALA A 95 8.49 -4.59 -2.26
CA ALA A 95 7.53 -3.89 -3.12
C ALA A 95 8.26 -3.22 -4.31
N ASP A 96 7.63 -3.22 -5.48
CA ASP A 96 8.19 -2.59 -6.67
C ASP A 96 8.17 -1.05 -6.52
N VAL A 97 9.34 -0.47 -6.23
CA VAL A 97 9.54 0.97 -6.07
C VAL A 97 9.15 1.78 -7.30
N ASN A 98 9.20 1.16 -8.49
CA ASN A 98 8.92 1.78 -9.78
C ASN A 98 7.57 1.36 -10.37
N ALA A 99 6.71 0.73 -9.57
CA ALA A 99 5.34 0.42 -9.97
C ALA A 99 4.63 1.68 -10.46
N LYS A 100 3.83 1.54 -11.52
CA LYS A 100 3.10 2.63 -12.16
C LYS A 100 1.60 2.40 -12.08
N ASP A 101 0.87 3.44 -11.69
CA ASP A 101 -0.60 3.44 -11.72
C ASP A 101 -1.15 3.75 -13.14
N MET A 102 -2.48 3.88 -13.27
CA MET A 102 -3.16 4.13 -14.54
C MET A 102 -2.76 5.46 -15.22
N LEU A 103 -2.20 6.40 -14.46
CA LEU A 103 -1.67 7.68 -14.93
C LEU A 103 -0.16 7.61 -15.19
N LYS A 104 0.42 6.40 -15.16
CA LYS A 104 1.85 6.15 -15.21
C LYS A 104 2.64 6.84 -14.09
N MET A 105 1.97 7.25 -13.01
CA MET A 105 2.62 7.83 -11.85
C MET A 105 3.19 6.72 -10.98
N THR A 106 4.36 6.98 -10.40
CA THR A 106 5.02 6.10 -9.42
C THR A 106 4.75 6.60 -8.01
N ALA A 107 5.10 5.82 -6.99
CA ALA A 107 5.10 6.28 -5.60
C ALA A 107 5.90 7.58 -5.41
N LEU A 108 7.01 7.75 -6.15
CA LEU A 108 7.82 8.98 -6.11
C LEU A 108 7.06 10.21 -6.61
N HIS A 109 6.26 10.07 -7.66
CA HIS A 109 5.41 11.17 -8.15
C HIS A 109 4.40 11.61 -7.08
N TRP A 110 3.72 10.66 -6.44
CA TRP A 110 2.74 10.96 -5.40
C TRP A 110 3.38 11.62 -4.17
N ALA A 111 4.54 11.13 -3.74
CA ALA A 111 5.28 11.71 -2.62
C ALA A 111 5.74 13.15 -2.93
N THR A 112 6.25 13.43 -4.12
CA THR A 112 6.64 14.79 -4.50
C THR A 112 5.45 15.73 -4.66
N GLU A 113 4.36 15.29 -5.28
CA GLU A 113 3.14 16.08 -5.47
C GLU A 113 2.55 16.55 -4.13
N HIS A 114 2.67 15.72 -3.09
CA HIS A 114 2.17 16.02 -1.74
C HIS A 114 3.26 16.56 -0.79
N HIS A 115 4.47 16.84 -1.29
CA HIS A 115 5.59 17.42 -0.54
C HIS A 115 6.12 16.56 0.63
N HIS A 116 6.04 15.24 0.52
CA HIS A 116 6.54 14.30 1.54
C HIS A 116 8.03 14.03 1.37
N GLN A 117 8.86 15.00 1.76
CA GLN A 117 10.31 14.96 1.53
C GLN A 117 10.99 13.70 2.07
N GLU A 118 10.65 13.26 3.30
CA GLU A 118 11.23 12.04 3.90
C GLU A 118 10.93 10.80 3.05
N VAL A 119 9.70 10.69 2.52
CA VAL A 119 9.30 9.60 1.62
C VAL A 119 10.05 9.68 0.28
N VAL A 120 10.23 10.88 -0.28
CA VAL A 120 10.99 11.09 -1.52
C VAL A 120 12.43 10.60 -1.35
N GLU A 121 13.10 11.03 -0.29
CA GLU A 121 14.48 10.62 0.02
C GLU A 121 14.57 9.09 0.20
N LEU A 122 13.59 8.51 0.90
CA LEU A 122 13.51 7.08 1.11
C LEU A 122 13.31 6.30 -0.20
N LEU A 123 12.38 6.71 -1.06
CA LEU A 123 12.14 6.07 -2.35
C LEU A 123 13.37 6.13 -3.26
N ILE A 124 14.07 7.27 -3.31
CA ILE A 124 15.33 7.42 -4.06
C ILE A 124 16.40 6.48 -3.51
N LYS A 125 16.52 6.37 -2.18
CA LYS A 125 17.47 5.45 -1.52
C LYS A 125 17.21 3.99 -1.90
N TYR A 126 15.97 3.60 -2.15
CA TYR A 126 15.59 2.25 -2.59
C TYR A 126 15.58 2.09 -4.13
N GLY A 127 16.09 3.05 -4.89
CA GLY A 127 16.27 2.92 -6.34
C GLY A 127 15.07 3.35 -7.18
N ALA A 128 14.25 4.29 -6.68
CA ALA A 128 13.22 4.92 -7.50
C ALA A 128 13.83 5.66 -8.70
N ASP A 129 13.24 5.48 -9.88
CA ASP A 129 13.59 6.21 -11.10
C ASP A 129 13.08 7.64 -11.03
N VAL A 130 13.99 8.58 -10.75
CA VAL A 130 13.72 10.03 -10.69
C VAL A 130 13.32 10.63 -12.04
N HIS A 131 13.62 9.93 -13.15
CA HIS A 131 13.28 10.37 -14.50
C HIS A 131 12.03 9.68 -15.06
N ALA A 132 11.34 8.87 -14.24
CA ALA A 132 10.10 8.26 -14.64
C ALA A 132 9.09 9.34 -15.09
N GLN A 133 8.50 9.14 -16.27
CA GLN A 133 7.50 10.05 -16.81
C GLN A 133 6.09 9.52 -16.56
N SER A 134 5.24 10.40 -16.02
CA SER A 134 3.80 10.21 -15.96
C SER A 134 3.14 10.32 -17.35
N LYS A 135 1.85 10.00 -17.44
CA LYS A 135 1.05 10.12 -18.68
C LYS A 135 1.00 11.54 -19.24
N PHE A 136 1.25 12.55 -18.41
CA PHE A 136 1.28 13.96 -18.78
C PHE A 136 2.71 14.50 -19.02
N CYS A 137 3.70 13.62 -19.21
CA CYS A 137 5.11 13.95 -19.40
C CYS A 137 5.74 14.75 -18.24
N LYS A 138 5.12 14.72 -17.05
CA LYS A 138 5.73 15.25 -15.83
C LYS A 138 6.65 14.20 -15.23
N THR A 139 7.87 14.60 -14.90
CA THR A 139 8.79 13.86 -14.03
C THR A 139 8.39 14.04 -12.57
N ALA A 140 8.87 13.16 -11.69
CA ALA A 140 8.58 13.24 -10.26
C ALA A 140 9.31 14.40 -9.56
N LEU A 141 10.40 14.91 -10.13
CA LEU A 141 11.11 16.14 -9.75
C LEU A 141 10.90 17.19 -10.85
#